data_AF-A0A897NN82-F1
#
_entry.id   AF-A0A897NN82-F1
#
_cell.length_a   1.000
_cell.length_b   1.000
_cell.length_c   1.000
_cell.angle_alpha   90.00
_cell.angle_beta   90.00
_cell.angle_gamma   90.00
#
_symmetry.space_group_name_H-M   'P 1'
#
loop_
_entity.id
_entity.type
_entity.pdbx_description
1 polymer ?
#
loop_
_entity_poly.entity_id
_entity_poly.type
_entity_poly.pdbx_seq_one_letter_code
_entity_poly.pdbx_strand_id
1 'polypeptide(L)'
;MVGVDINERNVALTALDRETMRTKGTLVLDYGRVKQERQRYHTITTRCQEHGKTSIHHRLGDKEERFTEWVLHRLSRAAVEFAEQFSNPVIVFEDMSGIRDEIKYGSYMNRRLHKLPFHKFETFVSYKATWREIPTDTVDAYYNSKTCSCCGERGYRQGRRFRCTNDECDVAQDHADRNASVNIAWREKAKLDGDESNYRTHKTQPQVRLVRLSGSGRVSRPPSSRSLAEQGVLAHG
;
A
#
# COMPACT_ATOMS: atom_id res chain seq x y z
N MET A 1 -6.93 -9.68 9.98
CA MET A 1 -5.87 -8.65 9.89
C MET A 1 -5.64 -8.35 8.43
N VAL A 2 -5.25 -7.13 8.07
CA VAL A 2 -5.02 -6.69 6.70
C VAL A 2 -3.60 -6.16 6.59
N GLY A 3 -2.71 -6.95 5.99
CA GLY A 3 -1.33 -6.53 5.74
C GLY A 3 -1.23 -5.65 4.51
N VAL A 4 -0.49 -4.55 4.61
CA VAL A 4 -0.31 -3.54 3.56
C VAL A 4 1.14 -3.48 3.13
N ASP A 5 1.40 -3.91 1.89
CA ASP A 5 2.69 -3.81 1.23
C ASP A 5 2.67 -2.68 0.19
N ILE A 6 3.59 -1.73 0.29
CA ILE A 6 3.66 -0.57 -0.59
C ILE A 6 4.90 -0.68 -1.47
N ASN A 7 4.72 -0.87 -2.78
CA ASN A 7 5.81 -0.98 -3.76
C ASN A 7 5.76 0.15 -4.79
N GLU A 8 6.86 0.42 -5.49
CA GLU A 8 7.03 1.54 -6.47
C GLU A 8 5.88 1.77 -7.49
N ARG A 9 5.02 0.77 -7.74
CA ARG A 9 3.92 0.84 -8.73
C ARG A 9 2.55 0.50 -8.17
N ASN A 10 2.46 -0.13 -7.01
CA ASN A 10 1.19 -0.58 -6.46
C ASN A 10 1.21 -0.65 -4.93
N VAL A 11 0.03 -0.62 -4.33
CA VAL A 11 -0.19 -0.99 -2.94
C VAL A 11 -0.93 -2.31 -2.93
N ALA A 12 -0.38 -3.33 -2.30
CA ALA A 12 -1.01 -4.63 -2.12
C ALA A 12 -1.54 -4.74 -0.69
N LEU A 13 -2.83 -5.05 -0.56
CA LEU A 13 -3.49 -5.32 0.71
C LEU A 13 -3.96 -6.76 0.72
N THR A 14 -3.63 -7.52 1.76
CA THR A 14 -4.14 -8.88 1.93
C THR A 14 -4.77 -9.07 3.29
N ALA A 15 -6.04 -9.48 3.29
CA ALA A 15 -6.80 -9.82 4.48
C ALA A 15 -6.59 -11.30 4.85
N LEU A 16 -6.13 -11.54 6.07
CA LEU A 16 -5.99 -12.87 6.68
C LEU A 16 -6.96 -13.03 7.86
N ASP A 17 -7.50 -14.23 8.00
CA ASP A 17 -8.14 -14.67 9.23
C ASP A 17 -7.11 -14.80 10.37
N ARG A 18 -7.42 -14.32 11.58
CA ARG A 18 -6.44 -14.34 12.70
C ARG A 18 -6.24 -15.73 13.30
N GLU A 19 -7.27 -16.57 13.24
CA GLU A 19 -7.26 -17.90 13.83
C GLU A 19 -6.72 -18.91 12.82
N THR A 20 -7.29 -18.91 11.61
CA THR A 20 -6.97 -19.94 10.61
C THR A 20 -5.82 -19.54 9.67
N MET A 21 -5.37 -18.29 9.70
CA MET A 21 -4.39 -17.72 8.76
C MET A 21 -4.74 -17.92 7.28
N ARG A 22 -6.03 -18.10 6.99
CA ARG A 22 -6.53 -18.25 5.62
C ARG A 22 -6.69 -16.88 5.00
N THR A 23 -6.32 -16.76 3.73
CA THR A 23 -6.53 -15.53 2.98
C THR A 23 -8.02 -15.33 2.68
N LYS A 24 -8.60 -14.25 3.19
CA LYS A 24 -10.00 -13.86 2.93
C LYS A 24 -10.14 -13.05 1.65
N GLY A 25 -9.12 -12.27 1.28
CA GLY A 25 -9.13 -11.49 0.05
C GLY A 25 -7.83 -10.70 -0.15
N THR A 26 -7.57 -10.33 -1.41
CA THR A 26 -6.44 -9.47 -1.78
C THR A 26 -6.90 -8.34 -2.69
N LEU A 27 -6.49 -7.12 -2.35
CA LEU A 27 -6.70 -5.92 -3.15
C LEU A 27 -5.34 -5.38 -3.62
N VAL A 28 -5.19 -5.15 -4.91
CA VAL A 28 -4.03 -4.46 -5.47
C VAL A 28 -4.47 -3.14 -6.05
N LEU A 29 -3.93 -2.05 -5.51
CA LEU A 29 -4.18 -0.69 -5.94
C LEU A 29 -3.05 -0.25 -6.86
N ASP A 30 -3.33 -0.07 -8.14
CA ASP A 30 -2.35 0.44 -9.09
C ASP A 30 -2.23 1.96 -8.96
N TYR A 31 -0.99 2.43 -8.78
CA TYR A 31 -0.67 3.86 -8.80
C TYR A 31 0.44 4.19 -9.80
N GLY A 32 0.72 3.29 -10.75
CA GLY A 32 1.78 3.46 -11.75
C GLY A 32 1.65 4.74 -12.57
N ARG A 33 0.41 5.27 -12.72
CA ARG A 33 0.14 6.56 -13.35
C ARG A 33 0.77 7.75 -12.60
N VAL A 34 0.88 7.70 -11.28
CA VAL A 34 1.60 8.72 -10.49
C VAL A 34 3.06 8.75 -10.91
N LYS A 35 3.69 7.59 -11.09
CA LYS A 35 5.07 7.53 -11.57
C LYS A 35 5.21 8.17 -12.95
N GLN A 36 4.26 7.94 -13.86
CA GLN A 36 4.29 8.54 -15.20
C GLN A 36 4.15 10.07 -15.15
N GLU A 37 3.18 10.58 -14.38
CA GLU A 37 2.99 12.04 -14.24
C GLU A 37 4.18 12.71 -13.54
N ARG A 38 4.73 12.12 -12.48
CA ARG A 38 5.93 12.66 -11.81
C ARG A 38 7.15 12.66 -12.73
N GLN A 39 7.33 11.62 -13.54
CA GLN A 39 8.39 11.60 -14.54
C GLN A 39 8.19 12.71 -15.58
N ARG A 40 6.95 12.93 -16.03
CA ARG A 40 6.60 14.02 -16.95
C ARG A 40 6.90 15.39 -16.35
N TYR A 41 6.42 15.68 -15.13
CA TYR A 41 6.68 16.95 -14.44
C TYR A 41 8.17 17.17 -14.26
N HIS A 42 8.92 16.13 -13.87
CA HIS A 42 10.36 16.27 -13.77
C HIS A 42 11.03 16.61 -15.11
N THR A 43 10.70 15.91 -16.20
CA THR A 43 11.30 16.21 -17.51
C THR A 43 11.00 17.66 -17.95
N ILE A 44 9.80 18.16 -17.66
CA ILE A 44 9.46 19.56 -17.93
C ILE A 44 10.32 20.49 -17.07
N THR A 45 10.40 20.21 -15.77
CA THR A 45 11.18 21.00 -14.80
C THR A 45 12.65 21.07 -15.18
N THR A 46 13.29 19.95 -15.52
CA THR A 46 14.69 19.90 -15.97
C THR A 46 14.91 20.77 -17.20
N ARG A 47 14.05 20.65 -18.22
CA ARG A 47 14.14 21.48 -19.44
C ARG A 47 13.97 22.96 -19.13
N CYS A 48 13.05 23.33 -18.23
CA CYS A 48 12.87 24.71 -17.82
C CYS A 48 14.12 25.26 -17.11
N GLN A 49 14.77 24.45 -16.26
CA GLN A 49 16.02 24.83 -15.59
C GLN A 49 17.17 25.01 -16.58
N GLU A 50 17.33 24.08 -17.53
CA GLU A 50 18.33 24.19 -18.62
C GLU A 50 18.19 25.47 -19.44
N HIS A 51 16.97 26.00 -19.58
CA HIS A 51 16.67 27.23 -20.32
C HIS A 51 16.51 28.47 -19.42
N GLY A 52 16.99 28.41 -18.16
CA GLY A 52 16.99 29.56 -17.24
C GLY A 52 15.61 29.99 -16.71
N LYS A 53 14.55 29.21 -16.92
CA LYS A 53 13.17 29.50 -16.49
C LYS A 53 12.85 28.91 -15.11
N THR A 54 13.56 29.36 -14.08
CA THR A 54 13.46 28.83 -12.70
C THR A 54 12.14 29.17 -11.99
N SER A 55 11.49 30.28 -12.35
CA SER A 55 10.23 30.73 -11.70
C SER A 55 9.05 29.77 -11.88
N ILE A 56 9.08 28.91 -12.91
CA ILE A 56 8.01 27.95 -13.20
C ILE A 56 8.16 26.67 -12.35
N HIS A 57 9.34 26.42 -11.77
CA HIS A 57 9.65 25.22 -11.00
C HIS A 57 8.65 24.97 -9.86
N HIS A 58 8.41 25.99 -9.03
CA HIS A 58 7.50 25.88 -7.88
C HIS A 58 6.07 25.54 -8.32
N ARG A 59 5.56 26.22 -9.36
CA ARG A 59 4.21 25.96 -9.89
C ARG A 59 4.04 24.54 -10.44
N LEU A 60 5.10 23.96 -11.00
CA LEU A 60 5.07 22.57 -11.48
C LEU A 60 5.15 21.57 -10.32
N GLY A 61 6.00 21.85 -9.32
CA GLY A 61 6.07 21.08 -8.08
C GLY A 61 4.73 21.02 -7.36
N ASP A 62 4.07 22.16 -7.15
CA ASP A 62 2.76 22.22 -6.47
C ASP A 62 1.66 21.47 -7.23
N LYS A 63 1.75 21.42 -8.56
CA LYS A 63 0.80 20.65 -9.39
C LYS A 63 1.05 19.15 -9.24
N GLU A 64 2.32 18.74 -9.25
CA GLU A 64 2.72 17.35 -9.04
C GLU A 64 2.31 16.85 -7.64
N GLU A 65 2.55 17.66 -6.61
CA GLU A 65 2.21 17.32 -5.22
C GLU A 65 0.70 17.18 -5.06
N ARG A 66 -0.09 18.17 -5.50
CA ARG A 66 -1.56 18.08 -5.44
C ARG A 66 -2.11 16.87 -6.19
N PHE A 67 -1.55 16.53 -7.36
CA PHE A 67 -1.94 15.33 -8.08
C PHE A 67 -1.62 14.06 -7.29
N THR A 68 -0.43 14.00 -6.69
CA THR A 68 0.02 12.87 -5.88
C THR A 68 -0.87 12.71 -4.64
N GLU A 69 -1.15 13.79 -3.91
CA GLU A 69 -2.04 13.78 -2.74
C GLU A 69 -3.47 13.38 -3.09
N TRP A 70 -4.00 13.88 -4.21
CA TRP A 70 -5.31 13.48 -4.70
C TRP A 70 -5.37 11.97 -4.97
N VAL A 71 -4.35 11.40 -5.62
CA VAL A 71 -4.26 9.94 -5.80
C VAL A 71 -4.19 9.24 -4.46
N LEU A 72 -3.30 9.66 -3.56
CA LEU A 72 -3.11 9.06 -2.25
C LEU A 72 -4.41 9.01 -1.43
N HIS A 73 -5.18 10.10 -1.40
CA HIS A 73 -6.47 10.09 -0.71
C HIS A 73 -7.46 9.11 -1.32
N ARG A 74 -7.48 8.93 -2.65
CA ARG A 74 -8.35 7.92 -3.28
C ARG A 74 -7.91 6.50 -2.92
N LEU A 75 -6.61 6.24 -2.96
CA LEU A 75 -6.05 4.94 -2.60
C LEU A 75 -6.30 4.61 -1.13
N SER A 76 -6.07 5.57 -0.21
CA SER A 76 -6.23 5.31 1.21
C SER A 76 -7.68 5.08 1.60
N ARG A 77 -8.61 5.73 0.89
CA ARG A 77 -10.04 5.43 1.03
C ARG A 77 -10.37 4.00 0.57
N ALA A 78 -9.88 3.59 -0.60
CA ALA A 78 -10.10 2.23 -1.10
C ALA A 78 -9.48 1.16 -0.18
N ALA A 79 -8.36 1.47 0.47
CA ALA A 79 -7.74 0.61 1.47
C ALA A 79 -8.63 0.41 2.71
N VAL A 80 -9.19 1.50 3.26
CA VAL A 80 -10.13 1.43 4.40
C VAL A 80 -11.42 0.72 4.01
N GLU A 81 -12.03 1.05 2.86
CA GLU A 81 -13.23 0.37 2.34
C GLU A 81 -13.01 -1.12 2.10
N PHE A 82 -11.77 -1.54 1.81
CA PHE A 82 -11.41 -2.95 1.74
C PHE A 82 -11.35 -3.60 3.11
N ALA A 83 -10.71 -2.95 4.08
CA ALA A 83 -10.64 -3.45 5.45
C ALA A 83 -12.02 -3.61 6.10
N GLU A 84 -12.95 -2.68 5.82
CA GLU A 84 -14.33 -2.67 6.32
C GLU A 84 -15.16 -3.89 5.90
N GLN A 85 -14.77 -4.59 4.85
CA GLN A 85 -15.48 -5.80 4.39
C GLN A 85 -15.29 -7.00 5.34
N PHE A 86 -14.36 -6.90 6.29
CA PHE A 86 -14.00 -7.99 7.18
C PHE A 86 -14.40 -7.67 8.63
N SER A 87 -14.74 -8.71 9.39
CA SER A 87 -15.08 -8.61 10.80
C SER A 87 -13.86 -8.23 11.66
N ASN A 88 -13.99 -7.21 12.51
CA ASN A 88 -12.97 -6.71 13.45
C ASN A 88 -11.56 -6.55 12.81
N PRO A 89 -11.44 -5.71 11.77
CA PRO A 89 -10.20 -5.59 11.02
C PRO A 89 -9.14 -4.81 11.82
N VAL A 90 -7.87 -5.15 11.59
CA VAL A 90 -6.70 -4.33 11.95
C VAL A 90 -5.90 -4.18 10.67
N ILE A 91 -5.49 -2.95 10.34
CA ILE A 91 -4.62 -2.67 9.20
C ILE A 91 -3.17 -2.64 9.70
N VAL A 92 -2.29 -3.37 9.04
CA VAL A 92 -0.90 -3.55 9.44
C VAL A 92 0.02 -3.03 8.34
N PHE A 93 0.91 -2.11 8.69
CA PHE A 93 1.96 -1.60 7.82
C PHE A 93 3.31 -2.24 8.15
N GLU A 94 4.21 -2.27 7.16
CA GLU A 94 5.62 -2.57 7.40
C GLU A 94 6.38 -1.27 7.72
N ASP A 95 7.19 -1.29 8.78
CA ASP A 95 8.00 -0.14 9.20
C ASP A 95 9.21 0.03 8.28
N MET A 96 9.11 0.94 7.33
CA MET A 96 10.20 1.27 6.41
C MET A 96 11.17 2.32 6.96
N SER A 97 11.09 2.71 8.24
CA SER A 97 11.96 3.71 8.86
C SER A 97 13.45 3.35 8.69
N GLY A 98 13.85 2.12 9.03
CA GLY A 98 15.25 1.67 8.99
C GLY A 98 15.86 1.53 7.58
N ILE A 99 15.04 1.27 6.55
CA ILE A 99 15.52 1.06 5.17
C ILE A 99 16.06 2.36 4.56
N ARG A 100 15.55 3.52 4.99
CA ARG A 100 15.99 4.82 4.48
C ARG A 100 17.32 5.25 5.05
N ASP A 101 17.63 4.81 6.27
CA ASP A 101 18.83 5.21 7.01
C ASP A 101 20.04 4.34 6.67
N GLU A 102 19.85 3.04 6.37
CA GLU A 102 20.96 2.13 6.04
C GLU A 102 21.51 2.29 4.62
N ILE A 103 20.72 2.78 3.66
CA ILE A 103 21.14 2.83 2.28
C ILE A 103 21.64 4.23 1.91
N LYS A 104 22.97 4.39 1.81
CA LYS A 104 23.63 5.58 1.26
C LYS A 104 23.24 5.78 -0.21
N TYR A 105 22.12 6.43 -0.46
CA TYR A 105 21.68 6.66 -1.83
C TYR A 105 22.30 7.92 -2.43
N GLY A 106 23.03 7.73 -3.53
CA GLY A 106 23.30 8.81 -4.47
C GLY A 106 22.01 9.42 -5.05
N SER A 107 22.14 10.59 -5.69
CA SER A 107 21.02 11.40 -6.21
C SER A 107 20.01 10.62 -7.07
N TYR A 108 20.46 9.64 -7.84
CA TYR A 108 19.63 8.80 -8.71
C TYR A 108 18.65 7.92 -7.94
N MET A 109 19.08 7.33 -6.81
CA MET A 109 18.22 6.43 -6.04
C MET A 109 17.38 7.16 -5.00
N ASN A 110 17.87 8.27 -4.44
CA ASN A 110 17.07 9.17 -3.61
C ASN A 110 15.78 9.57 -4.36
N ARG A 111 15.93 9.89 -5.66
CA ARG A 111 14.85 10.20 -6.59
C ARG A 111 13.91 9.01 -6.93
N ARG A 112 14.37 7.77 -6.81
CA ARG A 112 13.53 6.56 -6.96
C ARG A 112 12.76 6.22 -5.68
N LEU A 113 13.26 6.61 -4.51
CA LEU A 113 12.68 6.26 -3.20
C LEU A 113 11.67 7.29 -2.70
N HIS A 114 11.74 8.52 -3.18
CA HIS A 114 10.67 9.51 -2.98
C HIS A 114 9.35 9.14 -3.68
N LYS A 115 9.18 7.92 -4.22
CA LYS A 115 8.03 7.48 -5.01
C LYS A 115 6.93 6.92 -4.14
N LEU A 116 5.81 7.66 -4.13
CA LEU A 116 4.72 7.59 -3.17
C LEU A 116 5.26 7.90 -1.76
N PRO A 117 4.94 9.07 -1.17
CA PRO A 117 5.38 9.35 0.19
C PRO A 117 4.70 8.35 1.12
N PHE A 118 5.41 7.25 1.43
CA PHE A 118 4.89 6.10 2.17
C PHE A 118 4.22 6.56 3.47
N HIS A 119 4.89 7.42 4.22
CA HIS A 119 4.33 8.01 5.43
C HIS A 119 3.07 8.84 5.17
N LYS A 120 2.96 9.57 4.05
CA LYS A 120 1.70 10.28 3.73
C LYS A 120 0.58 9.28 3.44
N PHE A 121 0.85 8.19 2.72
CA PHE A 121 -0.17 7.15 2.47
C PHE A 121 -0.61 6.47 3.76
N GLU A 122 0.35 6.03 4.57
CA GLU A 122 0.12 5.45 5.90
C GLU A 122 -0.69 6.42 6.77
N THR A 123 -0.25 7.67 6.92
CA THR A 123 -1.01 8.74 7.60
C THR A 123 -2.43 8.84 7.07
N PHE A 124 -2.61 8.82 5.75
CA PHE A 124 -3.92 8.94 5.11
C PHE A 124 -4.81 7.73 5.28
N VAL A 125 -4.25 6.55 5.49
CA VAL A 125 -5.01 5.35 5.85
C VAL A 125 -5.33 5.41 7.33
N SER A 126 -4.34 5.65 8.19
CA SER A 126 -4.50 5.69 9.65
C SER A 126 -5.60 6.66 10.07
N TYR A 127 -5.57 7.92 9.63
CA TYR A 127 -6.62 8.86 10.07
C TYR A 127 -8.02 8.47 9.57
N LYS A 128 -8.12 7.85 8.38
CA LYS A 128 -9.41 7.40 7.83
C LYS A 128 -9.90 6.12 8.48
N ALA A 129 -8.99 5.24 8.85
CA ALA A 129 -9.25 4.01 9.59
C ALA A 129 -9.75 4.37 11.00
N THR A 130 -9.13 5.36 11.66
CA THR A 130 -9.59 5.91 12.95
C THR A 130 -11.03 6.41 12.87
N TRP A 131 -11.44 7.10 11.80
CA TRP A 131 -12.83 7.53 11.61
C TRP A 131 -13.84 6.39 11.47
N ARG A 132 -13.36 5.17 11.21
CA ARG A 132 -14.15 3.95 11.09
C ARG A 132 -13.89 2.97 12.23
N GLU A 133 -13.22 3.44 13.30
CA GLU A 133 -12.85 2.64 14.47
C GLU A 133 -12.00 1.41 14.11
N ILE A 134 -11.26 1.47 13.00
CA ILE A 134 -10.34 0.43 12.56
C ILE A 134 -8.94 0.77 13.10
N PRO A 135 -8.38 -0.05 14.00
CA PRO A 135 -7.01 0.14 14.48
C PRO A 135 -5.98 -0.09 13.36
N THR A 136 -4.88 0.66 13.46
CA THR A 136 -3.69 0.48 12.61
C THR A 136 -2.48 0.14 13.48
N ASP A 137 -1.67 -0.82 13.05
CA ASP A 137 -0.39 -1.16 13.68
C ASP A 137 0.74 -1.24 12.62
N THR A 138 1.98 -1.29 13.10
CA THR A 138 3.18 -1.38 12.28
C THR A 138 4.08 -2.51 12.81
N VAL A 139 4.70 -3.24 11.89
CA VAL A 139 5.65 -4.33 12.16
C VAL A 139 7.00 -4.05 11.51
N ASP A 140 8.09 -4.49 12.13
CA ASP A 140 9.43 -4.23 11.63
C ASP A 140 9.67 -4.77 10.21
N ALA A 141 10.36 -3.96 9.38
CA ALA A 141 10.82 -4.37 8.06
C ALA A 141 12.08 -5.25 8.15
N TYR A 142 11.95 -6.47 8.64
CA TYR A 142 13.05 -7.41 8.54
C TYR A 142 13.09 -7.96 7.11
N TYR A 143 14.07 -7.53 6.31
CA TYR A 143 14.18 -7.87 4.88
C TYR A 143 14.00 -9.36 4.58
N ASN A 144 12.83 -9.73 4.03
CA ASN A 144 12.69 -10.96 3.28
C ASN A 144 11.59 -10.89 2.22
N SER A 145 11.66 -9.92 1.30
CA SER A 145 10.90 -9.96 0.03
C SER A 145 11.14 -11.24 -0.82
N LYS A 146 12.03 -12.12 -0.34
CA LYS A 146 12.35 -13.46 -0.81
C LYS A 146 11.88 -14.58 0.13
N THR A 147 11.05 -14.33 1.14
CA THR A 147 10.47 -15.39 1.99
C THR A 147 9.09 -15.76 1.51
N CYS A 148 8.86 -17.06 1.41
CA CYS A 148 7.58 -17.62 1.06
C CYS A 148 6.57 -17.40 2.18
N SER A 149 5.46 -16.78 1.84
CA SER A 149 4.34 -16.58 2.77
C SER A 149 3.63 -17.87 3.16
N CYS A 150 3.80 -18.96 2.42
CA CYS A 150 3.13 -20.23 2.70
C CYS A 150 3.94 -21.14 3.63
N CYS A 151 5.26 -21.21 3.43
CA CYS A 151 6.13 -22.14 4.14
C CYS A 151 7.33 -21.47 4.84
N GLY A 152 7.40 -20.13 4.90
CA GLY A 152 8.48 -19.42 5.59
C GLY A 152 9.87 -19.53 4.95
N GLU A 153 10.08 -20.48 4.04
CA GLU A 153 11.36 -20.69 3.41
C GLU A 153 11.75 -19.58 2.45
N ARG A 154 13.05 -19.51 2.18
CA ARG A 154 13.57 -18.62 1.15
C ARG A 154 13.01 -19.05 -0.21
N GLY A 155 12.89 -18.08 -1.08
CA GLY A 155 12.38 -18.21 -2.43
C GLY A 155 13.12 -17.27 -3.37
N TYR A 156 12.76 -17.35 -4.63
CA TYR A 156 13.33 -16.56 -5.69
C TYR A 156 12.34 -15.49 -6.16
N ARG A 157 12.75 -14.22 -6.11
CA ARG A 157 12.00 -13.08 -6.67
C ARG A 157 12.66 -12.62 -7.96
N GLN A 158 11.91 -12.62 -9.05
CA GLN A 158 12.28 -12.02 -10.34
C GLN A 158 11.24 -10.99 -10.76
N GLY A 159 11.53 -9.72 -10.48
CA GLY A 159 10.58 -8.63 -10.70
C GLY A 159 9.30 -8.81 -9.90
N ARG A 160 8.17 -9.01 -10.59
CA ARG A 160 6.83 -9.21 -10.00
C ARG A 160 6.51 -10.66 -9.65
N ARG A 161 7.37 -11.60 -10.05
CA ARG A 161 7.18 -13.03 -9.80
C ARG A 161 7.97 -13.46 -8.58
N PHE A 162 7.33 -14.22 -7.72
CA PHE A 162 7.94 -14.95 -6.62
C PHE A 162 7.74 -16.45 -6.85
N ARG A 163 8.77 -17.25 -6.57
CA ARG A 163 8.74 -18.71 -6.61
C ARG A 163 9.35 -19.24 -5.32
N CYS A 164 8.66 -20.15 -4.63
CA CYS A 164 9.27 -20.85 -3.50
C CYS A 164 10.33 -21.84 -4.00
N THR A 165 11.42 -22.05 -3.25
CA THR A 165 12.40 -23.10 -3.55
C THR A 165 12.12 -24.41 -2.84
N ASN A 166 11.12 -24.44 -1.95
CA ASN A 166 10.65 -25.66 -1.33
C ASN A 166 9.65 -26.35 -2.27
N ASP A 167 10.00 -27.56 -2.73
CA ASP A 167 9.18 -28.36 -3.65
C ASP A 167 7.93 -28.94 -2.99
N GLU A 168 7.89 -29.03 -1.65
CA GLU A 168 6.72 -29.44 -0.87
C GLU A 168 5.75 -28.28 -0.61
N CYS A 169 6.09 -27.06 -1.05
CA CYS A 169 5.25 -25.89 -0.89
C CYS A 169 4.26 -25.75 -2.06
N ASP A 170 2.99 -25.52 -1.74
CA ASP A 170 1.93 -25.22 -2.71
C ASP A 170 2.19 -23.95 -3.56
N VAL A 171 3.17 -23.11 -3.17
CA VAL A 171 3.52 -21.87 -3.86
C VAL A 171 4.66 -22.09 -4.86
N ALA A 172 4.35 -22.78 -5.95
CA ALA A 172 5.25 -22.88 -7.10
C ALA A 172 5.49 -21.53 -7.79
N GLN A 173 4.47 -20.64 -7.81
CA GLN A 173 4.59 -19.27 -8.32
C GLN A 173 3.49 -18.36 -7.76
N ASP A 174 3.85 -17.16 -7.30
CA ASP A 174 2.92 -16.11 -6.87
C ASP A 174 3.39 -14.70 -7.32
N HIS A 175 2.53 -13.71 -7.16
CA HIS A 175 2.91 -12.31 -7.31
C HIS A 175 3.70 -11.85 -6.07
N ALA A 176 4.88 -11.25 -6.28
CA ALA A 176 5.78 -10.87 -5.18
C ALA A 176 5.13 -9.90 -4.19
N ASP A 177 4.39 -8.92 -4.69
CA ASP A 177 3.74 -7.90 -3.85
C ASP A 177 2.57 -8.49 -3.03
N ARG A 178 1.89 -9.52 -3.55
CA ARG A 178 0.89 -10.27 -2.78
C ARG A 178 1.57 -11.09 -1.69
N ASN A 179 2.65 -11.80 -2.04
CA ASN A 179 3.45 -12.58 -1.08
C ASN A 179 3.94 -11.70 0.08
N ALA A 180 4.43 -10.50 -0.21
CA ALA A 180 4.85 -9.54 0.79
C ALA A 180 3.69 -9.06 1.68
N SER A 181 2.53 -8.67 1.12
CA SER A 181 1.37 -8.26 1.94
C SER A 181 0.87 -9.36 2.90
N VAL A 182 1.00 -10.64 2.52
CA VAL A 182 0.69 -11.78 3.41
C VAL A 182 1.72 -11.92 4.52
N ASN A 183 3.02 -11.78 4.21
CA ASN A 183 4.08 -11.82 5.21
C ASN A 183 3.90 -10.74 6.27
N ILE A 184 3.51 -9.52 5.87
CA ILE A 184 3.25 -8.40 6.80
C ILE A 184 2.13 -8.75 7.78
N ALA A 185 1.00 -9.27 7.26
CA ALA A 185 -0.12 -9.68 8.11
C ALA A 185 0.26 -10.83 9.07
N TRP A 186 1.12 -11.76 8.63
CA TRP A 186 1.60 -12.84 9.49
C TRP A 186 2.54 -12.35 10.58
N ARG A 187 3.43 -11.40 10.30
CA ARG A 187 4.35 -10.85 11.31
C ARG A 187 3.63 -10.22 12.48
N GLU A 188 2.53 -9.52 12.20
CA GLU A 188 1.71 -8.97 13.28
C GLU A 188 1.13 -10.09 14.15
N LYS A 189 0.75 -11.22 13.55
CA LYS A 189 0.32 -12.39 14.34
C LYS A 189 1.47 -12.96 15.17
N ALA A 190 2.66 -13.13 14.58
CA ALA A 190 3.83 -13.60 15.31
C ALA A 190 4.19 -12.67 16.50
N LYS A 191 4.11 -11.35 16.29
CA LYS A 191 4.28 -10.32 17.33
C LYS A 191 3.24 -10.47 18.46
N LEU A 192 1.99 -10.77 18.12
CA LEU A 192 0.90 -10.98 19.10
C LEU A 192 1.05 -12.30 19.86
N ASP A 193 1.45 -13.37 19.17
CA ASP A 193 1.56 -14.72 19.74
C ASP A 193 2.89 -14.94 20.50
N GLY A 194 3.89 -14.08 20.27
CA GLY A 194 5.24 -14.20 20.86
C GLY A 194 6.07 -15.34 20.26
N ASP A 195 5.66 -15.88 19.10
CA ASP A 195 6.28 -17.02 18.43
C ASP A 195 6.50 -16.75 16.94
N GLU A 196 7.76 -16.70 16.51
CA GLU A 196 8.17 -16.50 15.12
C GLU A 196 8.27 -17.82 14.32
N SER A 197 8.06 -18.98 14.95
CA SER A 197 8.39 -20.29 14.37
C SER A 197 7.30 -20.88 13.46
N ASN A 198 6.05 -20.42 13.56
CA ASN A 198 4.92 -21.08 12.89
C ASN A 198 4.50 -20.37 11.58
N TYR A 199 5.26 -20.62 10.51
CA TYR A 199 5.19 -19.90 9.23
C TYR A 199 4.15 -20.41 8.22
N ARG A 200 3.13 -21.16 8.66
CA ARG A 200 2.22 -21.85 7.73
C ARG A 200 0.98 -21.04 7.44
N THR A 201 0.94 -20.33 6.30
CA THR A 201 -0.34 -19.88 5.74
C THR A 201 -0.88 -20.94 4.79
N HIS A 202 -2.11 -21.37 5.01
CA HIS A 202 -2.84 -22.16 4.01
C HIS A 202 -3.30 -21.22 2.89
N LYS A 203 -2.44 -21.03 1.88
CA LYS A 203 -2.81 -20.24 0.71
C LYS A 203 -3.82 -21.00 -0.14
N THR A 204 -5.10 -20.79 0.17
CA THR A 204 -6.15 -20.91 -0.84
C THR A 204 -5.98 -19.72 -1.80
N GLN A 205 -5.98 -19.92 -3.12
CA GLN A 205 -5.93 -18.78 -4.06
C GLN A 205 -7.18 -17.90 -3.81
N PRO A 206 -7.04 -16.68 -3.29
CA PRO A 206 -8.16 -15.80 -3.05
C PRO A 206 -8.57 -15.12 -4.35
N GLN A 207 -9.75 -14.54 -4.35
CA GLN A 207 -10.13 -13.58 -5.37
C GLN A 207 -9.22 -12.34 -5.26
N VAL A 208 -8.50 -12.03 -6.34
CA VAL A 208 -7.65 -10.85 -6.44
C VAL A 208 -8.42 -9.76 -7.17
N ARG A 209 -8.64 -8.63 -6.51
CA ARG A 209 -9.24 -7.43 -7.14
C ARG A 209 -8.13 -6.44 -7.48
N LEU A 210 -7.93 -6.16 -8.76
CA LEU A 210 -7.06 -5.08 -9.22
C LEU A 210 -7.90 -3.82 -9.43
N VAL A 211 -7.55 -2.73 -8.74
CA VAL A 211 -8.18 -1.43 -8.95
C VAL A 211 -7.19 -0.50 -9.65
N ARG A 212 -7.56 -0.06 -10.85
CA ARG A 212 -6.84 0.97 -11.59
C ARG A 212 -7.58 2.30 -11.47
N LEU A 213 -6.84 3.37 -11.18
CA LEU A 213 -7.39 4.72 -11.18
C LEU A 213 -7.62 5.18 -12.63
N SER A 214 -8.83 4.93 -13.14
CA SER A 214 -9.34 5.55 -14.37
C SER A 214 -10.33 6.66 -13.99
N GLY A 215 -10.11 7.86 -14.53
CA GLY A 215 -11.05 8.99 -14.44
C GLY A 215 -11.42 9.50 -13.03
N SER A 216 -11.95 10.73 -12.98
CA SER A 216 -12.56 11.33 -11.81
C SER A 216 -13.98 10.76 -11.59
N GLY A 217 -14.08 9.56 -11.00
CA GLY A 217 -15.32 9.03 -10.47
C GLY A 217 -15.72 9.72 -9.15
N ARG A 218 -17.03 9.81 -8.88
CA ARG A 218 -17.68 10.66 -7.87
C ARG A 218 -16.87 10.84 -6.58
N VAL A 219 -16.43 12.08 -6.38
CA VAL A 219 -15.94 12.58 -5.09
C VAL A 219 -17.15 12.61 -4.15
N SER A 220 -17.35 11.60 -3.31
CA SER A 220 -18.15 11.84 -2.10
C SER A 220 -17.26 12.68 -1.18
N ARG A 221 -17.58 13.97 -1.14
CA ARG A 221 -16.95 15.04 -0.37
C ARG A 221 -16.62 14.55 1.05
N PRO A 222 -15.47 14.93 1.65
CA PRO A 222 -15.30 14.72 3.09
C PRO A 222 -16.43 15.46 3.81
N PRO A 223 -17.07 14.88 4.83
CA PRO A 223 -18.06 15.57 5.62
C PRO A 223 -17.35 16.71 6.36
N SER A 224 -17.49 17.94 5.86
CA SER A 224 -17.26 19.12 6.68
C SER A 224 -18.39 19.16 7.69
N SER A 225 -18.06 18.87 8.95
CA SER A 225 -18.89 19.07 10.12
C SER A 225 -19.40 20.52 10.17
N ARG A 226 -20.66 20.73 9.76
CA ARG A 226 -21.56 21.75 10.36
C ARG A 226 -22.99 21.74 9.81
N SER A 227 -23.25 21.29 8.58
CA SER A 227 -24.53 21.56 7.90
C SER A 227 -25.56 20.42 7.91
N LEU A 228 -25.34 19.33 8.65
CA LEU A 228 -26.31 18.24 8.84
C LEU A 228 -26.99 18.25 10.22
N ALA A 229 -26.85 19.32 11.00
CA ALA A 229 -27.69 19.53 12.18
C ALA A 229 -29.01 20.26 11.86
N GLU A 230 -29.17 20.85 10.66
CA GLU A 230 -30.31 21.77 10.43
C GLU A 230 -31.27 21.40 9.30
N GLN A 231 -30.92 20.57 8.33
CA GLN A 231 -31.83 20.35 7.19
C GLN A 231 -31.83 18.89 6.74
N GLY A 232 -32.95 18.22 7.00
CA GLY A 232 -33.24 16.87 6.52
C GLY A 232 -33.51 16.81 5.02
N VAL A 233 -33.55 15.58 4.50
CA VAL A 233 -34.69 14.95 3.82
C VAL A 233 -34.17 13.68 3.14
N LEU A 234 -34.90 12.59 3.43
CA LEU A 234 -34.81 11.27 2.80
C LEU A 234 -35.13 11.35 1.30
N ALA A 235 -34.48 10.52 0.48
CA ALA A 235 -35.13 9.97 -0.71
C ALA A 235 -34.49 8.64 -1.11
N HIS A 236 -35.33 7.60 -1.09
CA HIS A 236 -35.13 6.33 -1.77
C HIS A 236 -35.32 6.50 -3.29
N GLY A 237 -34.62 5.66 -4.06
CA GLY A 237 -34.75 5.50 -5.51
C GLY A 237 -33.68 4.57 -6.05
#